data_AF-A0A6J8A6E9-F1
#
_entry.id   AF-A0A6J8A6E9-F1
#
_cell.length_a   1.000
_cell.length_b   1.000
_cell.length_c   1.000
_cell.angle_alpha   90.00
_cell.angle_beta   90.00
_cell.angle_gamma   90.00
#
_symmetry.space_group_name_H-M   'P 1'
#
loop_
_entity.id
_entity.type
_entity.pdbx_description
1 polymer ?
#
loop_
_entity_poly.entity_id
_entity_poly.type
_entity_poly.pdbx_seq_one_letter_code
_entity_poly.pdbx_strand_id
1 'polypeptide(L)'
;MEDCFEDSDCKKAMLCFTGCGTNQTCEFYCLYSYENDIFDSFMKCIVTDFKCMAIPPPKPPVTCYRPTKIATSFDIESIKGTWYVVRGKNPIYDCFNCQITTIVRAQQGLFSAVEHFNVNAIDGTIKHKTVVDTVTQWNATVPGILKYSSIQMGQKTTSEWRILDFAQDYIFAYYCGSISADYFYEGSVVYSKSTTLSSNIIARLQRVATEAGLDFSTYCQPSYKNCNI
;
A
#
# COMPACT_ATOMS: atom_id res chain seq x y z
N MET A 1 -14.94 7.30 23.57
CA MET A 1 -14.02 8.39 23.14
C MET A 1 -12.97 8.65 24.22
N GLU A 2 -13.36 8.67 25.51
CA GLU A 2 -12.42 8.63 26.65
C GLU A 2 -11.50 7.38 26.61
N ASP A 3 -11.99 6.28 26.02
CA ASP A 3 -11.30 4.99 25.92
C ASP A 3 -9.88 5.07 25.33
N CYS A 4 -9.62 5.96 24.36
CA CYS A 4 -8.27 6.13 23.80
C CYS A 4 -7.29 6.79 24.79
N PHE A 5 -7.77 7.73 25.63
CA PHE A 5 -6.92 8.39 26.61
C PHE A 5 -6.63 7.48 27.81
N GLU A 6 -7.43 6.45 28.02
CA GLU A 6 -7.19 5.41 29.03
C GLU A 6 -6.28 4.31 28.49
N ASP A 7 -6.43 3.92 27.22
CA ASP A 7 -5.62 2.90 26.55
C ASP A 7 -4.15 3.32 26.33
N SER A 8 -3.21 2.46 26.74
CA SER A 8 -1.79 2.80 26.68
C SER A 8 -1.26 2.88 25.25
N ASP A 9 -1.71 2.02 24.35
CA ASP A 9 -1.18 1.96 22.99
C ASP A 9 -1.81 3.05 22.11
N CYS A 10 -3.11 3.35 22.30
CA CYS A 10 -3.75 4.50 21.70
C CYS A 10 -3.07 5.82 22.07
N LYS A 11 -2.72 6.03 23.35
CA LYS A 11 -1.91 7.18 23.78
C LYS A 11 -0.55 7.24 23.09
N LYS A 12 0.18 6.11 23.02
CA LYS A 12 1.48 6.05 22.34
C LYS A 12 1.34 6.36 20.85
N ALA A 13 0.36 5.77 20.18
CA ALA A 13 0.07 6.01 18.77
C ALA A 13 -0.22 7.50 18.54
N MET A 14 -1.11 8.10 19.32
CA MET A 14 -1.44 9.53 19.23
C MET A 14 -0.22 10.43 19.46
N LEU A 15 0.54 10.22 20.53
CA LEU A 15 1.71 11.05 20.86
C LEU A 15 2.83 10.89 19.82
N CYS A 16 3.09 9.67 19.37
CA CYS A 16 4.10 9.38 18.35
C CYS A 16 3.70 10.00 17.01
N PHE A 17 2.48 9.71 16.53
CA PHE A 17 1.95 10.22 15.26
C PHE A 17 1.92 11.74 15.21
N THR A 18 1.40 12.41 16.24
CA THR A 18 1.37 13.88 16.29
C THR A 18 2.77 14.48 16.39
N GLY A 19 3.71 13.80 17.06
CA GLY A 19 5.12 14.18 17.13
C GLY A 19 5.86 14.13 15.79
N CYS A 20 5.39 13.35 14.82
CA CYS A 20 6.01 13.25 13.49
C CYS A 20 5.80 14.50 12.61
N GLY A 21 4.79 15.32 12.91
CA GLY A 21 4.44 16.51 12.15
C GLY A 21 3.99 16.20 10.73
N THR A 22 4.92 16.19 9.78
CA THR A 22 4.65 15.97 8.33
C THR A 22 5.61 14.95 7.71
N ASN A 23 6.27 14.15 8.56
CA ASN A 23 7.21 13.12 8.13
C ASN A 23 6.47 11.78 7.94
N GLN A 24 6.20 11.44 6.68
CA GLN A 24 5.50 10.21 6.29
C GLN A 24 6.13 8.92 6.83
N THR A 25 7.47 8.84 6.86
CA THR A 25 8.16 7.66 7.38
C THR A 25 7.91 7.49 8.87
N CYS A 26 8.04 8.58 9.63
CA CYS A 26 7.75 8.61 11.06
C CYS A 26 6.29 8.23 11.34
N GLU A 27 5.35 8.83 10.60
CA GLU A 27 3.91 8.55 10.74
C GLU A 27 3.62 7.06 10.53
N PHE A 28 4.14 6.47 9.45
CA PHE A 28 3.98 5.05 9.16
C PHE A 28 4.46 4.18 10.33
N TYR A 29 5.70 4.37 10.79
CA TYR A 29 6.25 3.54 11.87
C TYR A 29 5.53 3.75 13.20
N CYS A 30 5.14 4.99 13.53
CA CYS A 30 4.37 5.28 14.75
C CYS A 30 3.03 4.54 14.74
N LEU A 31 2.29 4.66 13.63
CA LEU A 31 0.98 4.04 13.52
C LEU A 31 1.11 2.51 13.55
N TYR A 32 1.92 1.90 12.68
CA TYR A 32 2.02 0.43 12.64
C TYR A 32 2.69 -0.20 13.88
N SER A 33 3.40 0.59 14.70
CA SER A 33 3.94 0.10 15.99
C SER A 33 2.88 0.01 17.10
N TYR A 34 1.94 0.95 17.12
CA TYR A 34 1.08 1.19 18.29
C TYR A 34 -0.42 1.20 18.00
N GLU A 35 -0.86 1.23 16.74
CA GLU A 35 -2.28 1.19 16.40
C GLU A 35 -2.95 -0.08 16.93
N ASN A 36 -4.23 0.09 17.27
CA ASN A 36 -5.16 -0.95 17.67
C ASN A 36 -6.59 -0.49 17.36
N ASP A 37 -7.58 -1.37 17.58
CA ASP A 37 -8.99 -1.08 17.28
C ASP A 37 -9.55 0.16 18.00
N ILE A 38 -9.02 0.49 19.20
CA ILE A 38 -9.42 1.67 19.98
C ILE A 38 -8.92 2.94 19.28
N PHE A 39 -7.65 2.95 18.87
CA PHE A 39 -7.05 4.03 18.08
C PHE A 39 -7.77 4.21 16.75
N ASP A 40 -8.03 3.13 16.02
CA ASP A 40 -8.71 3.16 14.73
C ASP A 40 -10.10 3.75 14.85
N SER A 41 -10.86 3.33 15.86
CA SER A 41 -12.19 3.86 16.14
C SER A 41 -12.16 5.34 16.51
N PHE A 42 -11.17 5.74 17.33
CA PHE A 42 -10.97 7.14 17.71
C PHE A 42 -10.63 8.00 16.50
N MET A 43 -9.63 7.61 15.71
CA MET A 43 -9.20 8.33 14.51
C MET A 43 -10.32 8.39 13.47
N LYS A 44 -11.09 7.32 13.30
CA LYS A 44 -12.26 7.33 12.41
C LYS A 44 -13.26 8.39 12.82
N CYS A 45 -13.57 8.49 14.11
CA CYS A 45 -14.48 9.49 14.63
C CYS A 45 -13.97 10.92 14.33
N ILE A 46 -12.73 11.23 14.74
CA ILE A 46 -12.23 12.61 14.70
C ILE A 46 -11.73 13.06 13.32
N VAL A 47 -11.22 12.17 12.47
CA VAL A 47 -10.68 12.52 11.14
C VAL A 47 -11.69 12.25 10.04
N THR A 48 -12.39 11.10 10.08
CA THR A 48 -13.21 10.65 8.95
C THR A 48 -14.69 11.04 9.09
N ASP A 49 -15.31 10.73 10.23
CA ASP A 49 -16.75 10.88 10.41
C ASP A 49 -17.15 12.33 10.69
N PHE A 50 -16.47 12.97 11.65
CA PHE A 50 -16.78 14.34 12.08
C PHE A 50 -15.77 15.40 11.62
N LYS A 51 -14.61 14.98 11.11
CA LYS A 51 -13.57 15.87 10.54
C LYS A 51 -13.14 17.00 11.50
N CYS A 52 -13.08 16.69 12.79
CA CYS A 52 -12.60 17.57 13.85
C CYS A 52 -11.09 17.87 13.73
N MET A 53 -10.33 16.99 13.07
CA MET A 53 -8.89 17.13 12.86
C MET A 53 -8.54 16.83 11.40
N ALA A 54 -7.65 17.65 10.83
CA ALA A 54 -7.04 17.39 9.52
C ALA A 54 -5.63 16.82 9.69
N ILE A 55 -5.29 15.84 8.86
CA ILE A 55 -3.93 15.30 8.79
C ILE A 55 -3.13 16.21 7.86
N PRO A 56 -2.04 16.82 8.34
CA PRO A 56 -1.25 17.72 7.51
C PRO A 56 -0.57 16.94 6.38
N PRO A 57 -0.42 17.53 5.19
CA PRO A 57 0.23 16.86 4.08
C PRO A 57 1.73 16.67 4.35
N PRO A 58 2.36 15.66 3.71
CA PRO A 58 3.79 15.40 3.87
C PRO A 58 4.64 16.60 3.43
N LYS A 59 5.81 16.76 4.06
CA LYS A 59 6.84 17.70 3.63
C LYS A 59 8.18 16.98 3.40
N PRO A 60 8.78 17.06 2.20
CA PRO A 60 8.26 17.74 1.00
C PRO A 60 6.96 17.09 0.47
N PRO A 61 6.12 17.83 -0.27
CA PRO A 61 4.91 17.29 -0.84
C PRO A 61 5.23 16.19 -1.86
N VAL A 62 4.49 15.10 -1.81
CA VAL A 62 4.60 14.03 -2.81
C VAL A 62 3.78 14.40 -4.03
N THR A 63 4.43 14.49 -5.19
CA THR A 63 3.75 14.65 -6.48
C THR A 63 3.76 13.33 -7.21
N CYS A 64 2.60 12.72 -7.38
CA CYS A 64 2.52 11.44 -8.09
C CYS A 64 2.89 11.60 -9.56
N TYR A 65 3.91 10.87 -9.99
CA TYR A 65 4.44 10.86 -11.35
C TYR A 65 3.43 10.33 -12.40
N ARG A 66 2.67 9.28 -12.07
CA ARG A 66 1.64 8.64 -12.93
C ARG A 66 2.12 8.31 -14.36
N PRO A 67 2.88 7.20 -14.53
CA PRO A 67 3.38 6.77 -15.84
C PRO A 67 2.29 6.67 -16.92
N THR A 68 2.62 7.07 -18.14
CA THR A 68 1.74 6.91 -19.32
C THR A 68 1.72 5.47 -19.83
N LYS A 69 2.82 4.72 -19.61
CA LYS A 69 2.87 3.28 -19.85
C LYS A 69 1.81 2.58 -19.00
N ILE A 70 0.91 1.88 -19.67
CA ILE A 70 -0.15 1.10 -19.04
C ILE A 70 -0.52 -0.08 -19.92
N ALA A 71 -0.96 -1.17 -19.30
CA ALA A 71 -1.49 -2.33 -20.00
C ALA A 71 -2.76 -1.95 -20.77
N THR A 72 -2.74 -2.14 -22.08
CA THR A 72 -3.84 -1.78 -22.99
C THR A 72 -4.93 -2.85 -23.05
N SER A 73 -4.61 -4.09 -22.67
CA SER A 73 -5.56 -5.18 -22.50
C SER A 73 -5.34 -5.76 -21.12
N PHE A 74 -6.32 -5.57 -20.23
CA PHE A 74 -6.24 -6.03 -18.85
C PHE A 74 -7.65 -6.34 -18.33
N ASP A 75 -7.75 -7.43 -17.59
CA ASP A 75 -8.95 -7.82 -16.85
C ASP A 75 -8.51 -8.19 -15.44
N ILE A 76 -9.09 -7.56 -14.42
CA ILE A 76 -8.79 -7.86 -13.02
C ILE A 76 -9.02 -9.35 -12.67
N GLU A 77 -9.90 -10.05 -13.39
CA GLU A 77 -10.08 -11.50 -13.23
C GLU A 77 -8.78 -12.29 -13.51
N SER A 78 -7.94 -11.78 -14.42
CA SER A 78 -6.68 -12.43 -14.83
C SER A 78 -5.61 -12.40 -13.73
N ILE A 79 -5.74 -11.51 -12.75
CA ILE A 79 -4.77 -11.34 -11.65
C ILE A 79 -5.27 -11.86 -10.31
N LYS A 80 -6.36 -12.64 -10.28
CA LYS A 80 -6.83 -13.27 -9.04
C LYS A 80 -5.78 -14.20 -8.41
N GLY A 81 -5.98 -14.42 -7.12
CA GLY A 81 -5.18 -15.31 -6.28
C GLY A 81 -4.09 -14.58 -5.52
N THR A 82 -3.19 -15.37 -4.95
CA THR A 82 -2.15 -14.88 -4.04
C THR A 82 -0.88 -14.51 -4.80
N TRP A 83 -0.22 -13.47 -4.31
CA TRP A 83 0.95 -12.83 -4.90
C TRP A 83 1.92 -12.36 -3.81
N TYR A 84 3.21 -12.39 -4.12
CA TYR A 84 4.30 -11.92 -3.27
C TYR A 84 4.89 -10.64 -3.86
N VAL A 85 5.03 -9.57 -3.08
CA VAL A 85 5.81 -8.39 -3.48
C VAL A 85 7.30 -8.76 -3.51
N VAL A 86 7.85 -8.92 -4.71
CA VAL A 86 9.25 -9.34 -4.91
C VAL A 86 10.18 -8.18 -5.24
N ARG A 87 9.63 -7.03 -5.64
CA ARG A 87 10.36 -5.76 -5.82
C ARG A 87 9.48 -4.59 -5.42
N GLY A 88 10.08 -3.57 -4.80
CA GLY A 88 9.38 -2.38 -4.33
C GLY A 88 10.15 -1.08 -4.55
N LYS A 89 9.48 0.00 -4.93
CA LYS A 89 10.10 1.32 -5.17
C LYS A 89 10.10 2.18 -3.93
N ASN A 90 8.99 2.23 -3.20
CA ASN A 90 8.84 3.11 -2.05
C ASN A 90 9.44 2.45 -0.79
N PRO A 91 10.47 3.05 -0.16
CA PRO A 91 11.08 2.48 1.05
C PRO A 91 10.14 2.43 2.27
N ILE A 92 9.08 3.25 2.28
CA ILE A 92 8.10 3.35 3.37
C ILE A 92 6.97 2.33 3.20
N TYR A 93 6.63 1.90 1.98
CA TYR A 93 5.42 1.09 1.75
C TYR A 93 5.72 -0.25 1.07
N ASP A 94 6.80 -0.34 0.29
CA ASP A 94 7.05 -1.48 -0.61
C ASP A 94 8.22 -2.37 -0.16
N CYS A 95 8.98 -1.98 0.87
CA CYS A 95 10.29 -2.58 1.20
C CYS A 95 10.31 -3.42 2.48
N PHE A 96 9.14 -3.82 2.97
CA PHE A 96 9.03 -4.70 4.13
C PHE A 96 9.24 -6.15 3.78
N ASN A 97 9.61 -6.96 4.77
CA ASN A 97 9.65 -8.40 4.58
C ASN A 97 8.25 -8.98 4.60
N CYS A 98 8.10 -10.16 3.98
CA CYS A 98 6.89 -10.96 4.08
C CYS A 98 5.61 -10.23 3.64
N GLN A 99 5.58 -9.68 2.42
CA GLN A 99 4.41 -8.99 1.89
C GLN A 99 3.61 -9.91 0.96
N ILE A 100 2.38 -10.25 1.30
CA ILE A 100 1.53 -11.19 0.57
C ILE A 100 0.20 -10.51 0.28
N THR A 101 -0.20 -10.47 -1.00
CA THR A 101 -1.48 -9.90 -1.42
C THR A 101 -2.32 -10.97 -2.09
N THR A 102 -3.56 -11.13 -1.65
CA THR A 102 -4.54 -12.03 -2.25
C THR A 102 -5.67 -11.24 -2.87
N ILE A 103 -5.82 -11.33 -4.19
CA ILE A 103 -6.89 -10.67 -4.94
C ILE A 103 -8.02 -11.66 -5.17
N VAL A 104 -9.21 -11.35 -4.66
CA VAL A 104 -10.39 -12.22 -4.74
C VAL A 104 -11.62 -11.44 -5.17
N ARG A 105 -12.58 -12.13 -5.76
CA ARG A 105 -13.91 -11.55 -6.03
C ARG A 105 -14.65 -11.39 -4.70
N ALA A 106 -15.16 -10.19 -4.47
CA ALA A 106 -15.97 -9.83 -3.32
C ALA A 106 -17.46 -9.84 -3.69
N GLN A 107 -18.31 -9.44 -2.74
CA GLN A 107 -19.74 -9.30 -3.00
C GLN A 107 -20.01 -8.20 -4.04
N GLN A 108 -21.18 -8.25 -4.69
CA GLN A 108 -21.67 -7.22 -5.60
C GLN A 108 -20.77 -6.97 -6.84
N GLY A 109 -19.95 -7.94 -7.22
CA GLY A 109 -19.09 -7.84 -8.41
C GLY A 109 -17.83 -6.99 -8.22
N LEU A 110 -17.52 -6.59 -6.98
CA LEU A 110 -16.27 -5.92 -6.61
C LEU A 110 -15.16 -6.96 -6.40
N PHE A 111 -13.93 -6.47 -6.23
CA PHE A 111 -12.79 -7.28 -5.80
C PHE A 111 -12.27 -6.79 -4.46
N SER A 112 -11.61 -7.68 -3.73
CA SER A 112 -10.84 -7.33 -2.54
C SER A 112 -9.37 -7.69 -2.76
N ALA A 113 -8.48 -6.77 -2.40
CA ALA A 113 -7.07 -7.06 -2.18
C ALA A 113 -6.86 -7.20 -0.68
N VAL A 114 -6.55 -8.42 -0.24
CA VAL A 114 -6.22 -8.72 1.16
C VAL A 114 -4.70 -8.79 1.27
N GLU A 115 -4.12 -7.85 1.99
CA GLU A 115 -2.69 -7.66 2.13
C GLU A 115 -2.26 -8.07 3.53
N HIS A 116 -1.29 -8.97 3.62
CA HIS A 116 -0.65 -9.35 4.86
C HIS A 116 0.82 -9.00 4.79
N PHE A 117 1.34 -8.30 5.80
CA PHE A 117 2.73 -7.87 5.83
C PHE A 117 3.29 -7.75 7.23
N ASN A 118 4.62 -7.83 7.33
CA ASN A 118 5.35 -7.66 8.58
C ASN A 118 5.98 -6.27 8.64
N VAL A 119 5.74 -5.54 9.72
CA VAL A 119 6.41 -4.28 10.02
C VAL A 119 7.34 -4.47 11.21
N ASN A 120 8.56 -3.95 11.10
CA ASN A 120 9.43 -3.80 12.27
C ASN A 120 8.97 -2.58 13.06
N ALA A 121 8.42 -2.80 14.24
CA ALA A 121 7.99 -1.73 15.13
C ALA A 121 9.18 -0.97 15.71
N ILE A 122 8.91 0.22 16.24
CA ILE A 122 9.90 1.11 16.84
C ILE A 122 10.64 0.45 18.02
N ASP A 123 9.97 -0.45 18.74
CA ASP A 123 10.56 -1.23 19.85
C ASP A 123 11.38 -2.45 19.38
N GLY A 124 11.54 -2.64 18.07
CA GLY A 124 12.26 -3.75 17.47
C GLY A 124 11.45 -5.04 17.33
N THR A 125 10.20 -5.06 17.78
CA THR A 125 9.30 -6.23 17.60
C THR A 125 8.75 -6.30 16.19
N ILE A 126 8.35 -7.50 15.74
CA ILE A 126 7.63 -7.67 14.47
C ILE A 126 6.14 -7.57 14.74
N LYS A 127 5.45 -6.73 13.97
CA LYS A 127 3.99 -6.64 13.96
C LYS A 127 3.46 -7.22 12.66
N HIS A 128 2.52 -8.16 12.78
CA HIS A 128 1.77 -8.72 11.65
C HIS A 128 0.57 -7.83 11.37
N LYS A 129 0.45 -7.36 10.13
CA LYS A 129 -0.58 -6.41 9.73
C LYS A 129 -1.41 -7.00 8.60
N THR A 130 -2.69 -6.65 8.62
CA THR A 130 -3.63 -7.00 7.56
C THR A 130 -4.35 -5.74 7.10
N VAL A 131 -4.37 -5.52 5.80
CA VAL A 131 -5.15 -4.45 5.16
C VAL A 131 -6.07 -5.09 4.13
N VAL A 132 -7.30 -4.60 4.04
CA VAL A 132 -8.29 -5.07 3.06
C VAL A 132 -8.78 -3.88 2.25
N ASP A 133 -8.39 -3.84 0.99
CA ASP A 133 -8.82 -2.83 0.03
C ASP A 133 -9.95 -3.35 -0.85
N THR A 134 -10.96 -2.51 -1.06
CA THR A 134 -11.93 -2.70 -2.14
C THR A 134 -11.30 -2.25 -3.44
N VAL A 135 -11.35 -3.10 -4.46
CA VAL A 135 -10.73 -2.88 -5.77
C VAL A 135 -11.81 -2.84 -6.86
N THR A 136 -11.74 -1.81 -7.69
CA THR A 136 -12.56 -1.68 -8.91
C THR A 136 -11.68 -1.40 -10.12
N GLN A 137 -12.06 -1.93 -11.27
CA GLN A 137 -11.44 -1.56 -12.55
C GLN A 137 -12.13 -0.29 -13.07
N TRP A 138 -11.35 0.74 -13.40
CA TRP A 138 -11.88 2.10 -13.65
C TRP A 138 -12.90 2.14 -14.79
N ASN A 139 -12.50 1.76 -16.01
CA ASN A 139 -13.42 1.59 -17.15
C ASN A 139 -12.78 0.72 -18.25
N ALA A 140 -13.61 0.31 -19.20
CA ALA A 140 -13.20 -0.53 -20.33
C ALA A 140 -12.22 0.15 -21.31
N THR A 141 -12.18 1.49 -21.36
CA THR A 141 -11.31 2.27 -22.27
C THR A 141 -9.88 2.39 -21.74
N VAL A 142 -9.68 2.32 -20.42
CA VAL A 142 -8.36 2.32 -19.78
C VAL A 142 -8.27 1.14 -18.81
N PRO A 143 -8.27 -0.10 -19.34
CA PRO A 143 -8.49 -1.29 -18.54
C PRO A 143 -7.41 -1.52 -17.48
N GLY A 144 -6.16 -1.10 -17.74
CA GLY A 144 -5.05 -1.24 -16.80
C GLY A 144 -5.08 -0.29 -15.60
N ILE A 145 -6.14 0.52 -15.40
CA ILE A 145 -6.31 1.33 -14.18
C ILE A 145 -7.25 0.62 -13.21
N LEU A 146 -6.74 0.36 -12.01
CA LEU A 146 -7.51 -0.07 -10.85
C LEU A 146 -7.64 1.07 -9.84
N LYS A 147 -8.74 1.07 -9.11
CA LYS A 147 -9.01 1.96 -7.97
C LYS A 147 -9.16 1.14 -6.72
N TYR A 148 -8.32 1.46 -5.74
CA TYR A 148 -8.31 0.86 -4.43
C TYR A 148 -8.90 1.86 -3.44
N SER A 149 -9.67 1.37 -2.49
CA SER A 149 -10.20 2.17 -1.39
C SER A 149 -10.41 1.35 -0.13
N SER A 150 -10.05 1.92 1.01
CA SER A 150 -10.27 1.33 2.32
C SER A 150 -10.40 2.41 3.41
N ILE A 151 -10.64 1.96 4.64
CA ILE A 151 -10.39 2.74 5.85
C ILE A 151 -9.24 2.04 6.56
N GLN A 152 -8.14 2.75 6.74
CA GLN A 152 -6.94 2.25 7.41
C GLN A 152 -6.60 3.17 8.56
N MET A 153 -6.46 2.64 9.78
CA MET A 153 -6.13 3.43 10.97
C MET A 153 -7.11 4.60 11.19
N GLY A 154 -8.39 4.34 10.90
CA GLY A 154 -9.47 5.32 10.94
C GLY A 154 -9.50 6.35 9.80
N GLN A 155 -8.62 6.26 8.81
CA GLN A 155 -8.50 7.23 7.72
C GLN A 155 -9.01 6.64 6.42
N LYS A 156 -9.83 7.41 5.67
CA LYS A 156 -10.21 7.00 4.32
C LYS A 156 -9.00 7.10 3.39
N THR A 157 -8.63 5.99 2.78
CA THR A 157 -7.55 5.94 1.79
C THR A 157 -8.13 5.60 0.42
N THR A 158 -7.59 6.24 -0.61
CA THR A 158 -7.89 5.87 -2.01
C THR A 158 -6.63 5.89 -2.83
N SER A 159 -6.48 4.96 -3.77
CA SER A 159 -5.34 4.95 -4.66
C SER A 159 -5.70 4.54 -6.09
N GLU A 160 -5.00 5.17 -7.03
CA GLU A 160 -4.95 4.77 -8.43
C GLU A 160 -3.78 3.82 -8.64
N TRP A 161 -4.07 2.64 -9.15
CA TRP A 161 -3.09 1.64 -9.52
C TRP A 161 -3.05 1.51 -11.05
N ARG A 162 -1.87 1.65 -11.62
CA ARG A 162 -1.61 1.51 -13.06
C ARG A 162 -0.83 0.22 -13.27
N ILE A 163 -1.45 -0.75 -13.92
CA ILE A 163 -0.80 -1.98 -14.33
C ILE A 163 0.10 -1.64 -15.53
N LEU A 164 1.41 -1.69 -15.33
CA LEU A 164 2.41 -1.34 -16.34
C LEU A 164 2.65 -2.50 -17.31
N ASP A 165 2.69 -3.71 -16.77
CA ASP A 165 2.82 -4.98 -17.49
C ASP A 165 2.39 -6.14 -16.56
N PHE A 166 1.96 -7.26 -17.14
CA PHE A 166 1.56 -8.43 -16.38
C PHE A 166 1.66 -9.70 -17.22
N ALA A 167 1.78 -10.84 -16.54
CA ALA A 167 1.72 -12.17 -17.10
C ALA A 167 1.13 -13.13 -16.06
N GLN A 168 1.10 -14.42 -16.36
CA GLN A 168 0.58 -15.43 -15.44
C GLN A 168 1.33 -15.47 -14.10
N ASP A 169 2.62 -15.14 -14.11
CA ASP A 169 3.55 -15.31 -12.98
C ASP A 169 4.05 -14.00 -12.35
N TYR A 170 3.70 -12.83 -12.92
CA TYR A 170 3.99 -11.53 -12.31
C TYR A 170 2.97 -10.44 -12.67
N ILE A 171 2.93 -9.41 -11.82
CA ILE A 171 2.24 -8.14 -12.10
C ILE A 171 3.21 -7.02 -11.78
N PHE A 172 3.37 -6.06 -12.67
CA PHE A 172 4.14 -4.85 -12.42
C PHE A 172 3.19 -3.65 -12.39
N ALA A 173 3.11 -2.98 -11.24
CA ALA A 173 2.20 -1.88 -11.03
C ALA A 173 2.91 -0.64 -10.46
N TYR A 174 2.37 0.52 -10.79
CA TYR A 174 2.63 1.79 -10.11
C TYR A 174 1.37 2.19 -9.38
N TYR A 175 1.48 2.79 -8.19
CA TYR A 175 0.34 3.35 -7.48
C TYR A 175 0.57 4.78 -7.04
N CYS A 176 -0.52 5.54 -7.02
CA CYS A 176 -0.61 6.87 -6.43
C CYS A 176 -1.81 6.89 -5.48
N GLY A 177 -1.53 6.97 -4.19
CA GLY A 177 -2.52 7.01 -3.14
C GLY A 177 -2.67 8.37 -2.51
N SER A 178 -3.80 8.54 -1.82
CA SER A 178 -4.15 9.74 -1.09
C SER A 178 -4.96 9.40 0.16
N ILE A 179 -4.72 10.17 1.21
CA ILE A 179 -5.46 10.13 2.48
C ILE A 179 -6.42 11.33 2.57
N SER A 180 -6.01 12.46 2.00
CA SER A 180 -6.80 13.69 1.90
C SER A 180 -6.49 14.38 0.56
N ALA A 181 -7.08 15.56 0.32
CA ALA A 181 -6.90 16.29 -0.93
C ALA A 181 -5.43 16.66 -1.22
N ASP A 182 -4.61 16.85 -0.17
CA ASP A 182 -3.23 17.33 -0.28
C ASP A 182 -2.20 16.32 0.25
N TYR A 183 -2.65 15.21 0.84
CA TYR A 183 -1.78 14.14 1.34
C TYR A 183 -1.70 13.01 0.33
N PHE A 184 -0.57 12.93 -0.38
CA PHE A 184 -0.29 11.88 -1.36
C PHE A 184 0.88 11.00 -0.97
N TYR A 185 0.87 9.79 -1.49
CA TYR A 185 2.00 8.87 -1.50
C TYR A 185 2.02 8.13 -2.83
N GLU A 186 3.19 7.71 -3.28
CA GLU A 186 3.32 6.92 -4.50
C GLU A 186 4.35 5.82 -4.34
N GLY A 187 4.23 4.79 -5.17
CA GLY A 187 5.18 3.69 -5.18
C GLY A 187 4.99 2.82 -6.40
N SER A 188 5.70 1.72 -6.41
CA SER A 188 5.62 0.77 -7.52
C SER A 188 6.17 -0.56 -7.07
N VAL A 189 5.42 -1.60 -7.39
CA VAL A 189 5.66 -2.95 -6.90
C VAL A 189 5.62 -3.95 -8.04
N VAL A 190 6.47 -4.96 -7.93
CA VAL A 190 6.36 -6.19 -8.72
C VAL A 190 5.84 -7.28 -7.81
N TYR A 191 4.68 -7.80 -8.16
CA TYR A 191 4.11 -9.01 -7.60
C TYR A 191 4.60 -10.23 -8.40
N SER A 192 4.76 -11.37 -7.74
CA SER A 192 5.01 -12.65 -8.39
C SER A 192 4.29 -13.80 -7.69
N LYS A 193 4.00 -14.88 -8.43
CA LYS A 193 3.50 -16.13 -7.86
C LYS A 193 4.56 -16.88 -7.03
N SER A 194 5.84 -16.52 -7.18
CA SER A 194 6.97 -17.04 -6.41
C SER A 194 7.68 -15.90 -5.68
N THR A 195 8.47 -16.23 -4.65
CA THR A 195 9.30 -15.25 -3.93
C THR A 195 10.58 -14.85 -4.68
N THR A 196 10.82 -15.44 -5.86
CA THR A 196 11.97 -15.17 -6.73
C THR A 196 11.54 -15.01 -8.18
N LEU A 197 12.26 -14.16 -8.93
CA LEU A 197 12.05 -13.93 -10.37
C LEU A 197 13.17 -14.58 -11.20
N SER A 198 12.83 -15.08 -12.38
CA SER A 198 13.82 -15.52 -13.36
C SER A 198 14.54 -14.32 -14.02
N SER A 199 15.74 -14.54 -14.55
CA SER A 199 16.51 -13.50 -15.26
C SER A 199 15.76 -12.90 -16.45
N ASN A 200 15.01 -13.73 -17.20
CA ASN A 200 14.20 -13.27 -18.33
C ASN A 200 13.08 -12.31 -17.89
N ILE A 201 12.41 -12.62 -16.77
CA ILE A 201 11.38 -11.74 -16.21
C ILE A 201 12.01 -10.43 -15.72
N ILE A 202 13.15 -10.50 -15.03
CA ILE A 202 13.88 -9.31 -14.57
C ILE A 202 14.24 -8.40 -15.76
N ALA A 203 14.77 -8.95 -16.85
CA ALA A 203 15.11 -8.18 -18.05
C ALA A 203 13.87 -7.51 -18.67
N ARG A 204 12.73 -8.21 -18.71
CA ARG A 204 11.46 -7.63 -19.18
C ARG A 204 10.99 -6.50 -18.27
N LEU A 205 11.04 -6.67 -16.96
CA LEU A 205 10.63 -5.66 -15.97
C LEU A 205 11.51 -4.41 -16.05
N GLN A 206 12.82 -4.56 -16.22
CA GLN A 206 13.74 -3.43 -16.42
C GLN A 206 13.40 -2.62 -17.68
N ARG A 207 13.06 -3.29 -18.78
CA ARG A 207 12.60 -2.62 -20.01
C ARG A 207 11.28 -1.89 -19.78
N VAL A 208 10.30 -2.54 -19.16
CA VAL A 208 8.99 -1.91 -18.84
C VAL A 208 9.16 -0.71 -17.91
N ALA A 209 10.03 -0.81 -16.90
CA ALA A 209 10.34 0.28 -15.99
C ALA A 209 10.93 1.47 -16.76
N THR A 210 11.89 1.21 -17.66
CA THR A 210 12.47 2.23 -18.54
C THR A 210 11.41 2.91 -19.40
N GLU A 211 10.53 2.14 -20.05
CA GLU A 211 9.40 2.66 -20.84
C GLU A 211 8.42 3.48 -20.00
N ALA A 212 8.26 3.13 -18.72
CA ALA A 212 7.43 3.86 -17.76
C ALA A 212 8.16 5.07 -17.15
N GLY A 213 9.46 5.28 -17.39
CA GLY A 213 10.25 6.32 -16.74
C GLY A 213 10.56 6.04 -15.26
N LEU A 214 10.66 4.77 -14.89
CA LEU A 214 11.00 4.29 -13.55
C LEU A 214 12.40 3.69 -13.55
N ASP A 215 13.19 3.96 -12.52
CA ASP A 215 14.50 3.34 -12.32
C ASP A 215 14.36 2.04 -11.52
N PHE A 216 14.38 0.90 -12.23
CA PHE A 216 14.26 -0.41 -11.59
C PHE A 216 15.44 -0.77 -10.68
N SER A 217 16.59 -0.12 -10.85
CA SER A 217 17.79 -0.41 -10.05
C SER A 217 17.64 0.05 -8.59
N THR A 218 16.74 1.00 -8.32
CA THR A 218 16.45 1.48 -6.97
C THR A 218 15.44 0.61 -6.23
N TYR A 219 14.89 -0.42 -6.86
CA TYR A 219 13.86 -1.25 -6.24
C TYR A 219 14.49 -2.17 -5.20
N CYS A 220 13.97 -2.12 -3.98
CA CYS A 220 14.32 -3.06 -2.93
C CYS A 220 13.79 -4.47 -3.25
N GLN A 221 14.34 -5.46 -2.57
CA GLN A 221 13.88 -6.85 -2.64
C GLN A 221 13.43 -7.32 -1.25
N PRO A 222 12.12 -7.36 -0.98
CA PRO A 222 11.56 -7.99 0.21
C PRO A 222 12.11 -9.40 0.45
N SER A 223 12.39 -9.72 1.71
CA SER A 223 12.77 -11.07 2.11
C SER A 223 11.56 -11.87 2.57
N TYR A 224 11.55 -13.17 2.23
CA TYR A 224 10.55 -14.12 2.70
C TYR A 224 11.10 -15.16 3.69
N LYS A 225 12.26 -14.89 4.27
CA LYS A 225 12.84 -15.72 5.32
C LYS A 225 12.06 -15.52 6.61
N ASN A 226 11.67 -16.62 7.27
CA ASN A 226 10.96 -16.61 8.55
C ASN A 226 9.59 -15.89 8.51
N CYS A 227 8.89 -15.94 7.37
CA CYS A 227 7.52 -15.45 7.29
C CYS A 227 6.56 -16.50 7.87
N ASN A 228 6.09 -16.26 9.09
CA ASN A 228 4.94 -16.95 9.66
C ASN A 228 3.75 -15.99 9.57
N ILE A 229 3.17 -15.86 8.38
CA ILE A 229 2.02 -14.99 8.09
C ILE A 229 0.85 -15.86 7.63
#